data_AF-A0A1X4HS56-F1
#
_entry.id   AF-A0A1X4HS56-F1
#
_cell.length_a   1.000
_cell.length_b   1.000
_cell.length_c   1.000
_cell.angle_alpha   90.00
_cell.angle_beta   90.00
_cell.angle_gamma   90.00
#
_symmetry.space_group_name_H-M   'P 1'
#
loop_
_entity.id
_entity.type
_entity.pdbx_description
1 polymer ?
#
loop_
_entity_poly.entity_id
_entity_poly.type
_entity_poly.pdbx_seq_one_letter_code
_entity_poly.pdbx_strand_id
1 'polypeptide(L)' 'MSPVKAVLFDRDGTLVHDVPYNADPALVRPVDGARAALDALRAHGLRTGVVTNQSGIARGLLTEA' A
#
# COMPACT_ATOMS: atom_id res chain seq x y z
N MET A 1 1.98 13.16 -24.91
CA MET A 1 1.61 12.88 -23.50
C MET A 1 2.81 13.13 -22.62
N SER A 2 2.62 13.66 -21.41
CA SER A 2 3.70 13.76 -20.42
C SER A 2 4.15 12.34 -19.99
N PRO A 3 5.45 12.08 -19.81
CA PRO A 3 5.91 10.79 -19.31
C PRO A 3 5.38 10.54 -17.90
N VAL A 4 5.00 9.28 -17.61
CA VAL A 4 4.61 8.85 -16.27
C VAL A 4 5.74 9.15 -15.29
N LYS A 5 5.41 9.80 -14.17
CA LYS A 5 6.40 10.23 -13.16
C LYS A 5 6.34 9.43 -11.86
N ALA A 6 5.20 8.81 -11.58
CA ALA A 6 4.97 8.03 -10.38
C ALA A 6 3.85 7.01 -10.58
N VAL A 7 3.89 5.95 -9.77
CA VAL A 7 2.77 5.02 -9.56
C VAL A 7 2.37 5.09 -8.09
N LEU A 8 1.09 5.37 -7.85
CA LEU A 8 0.51 5.41 -6.50
C LEU A 8 -0.32 4.15 -6.31
N PHE A 9 -0.14 3.51 -5.16
CA PHE A 9 -0.79 2.26 -4.81
C PHE A 9 -1.77 2.46 -3.66
N ASP A 10 -2.88 1.75 -3.71
CA ASP A 10 -3.59 1.41 -2.48
C ASP A 10 -2.75 0.45 -1.63
N ARG A 11 -3.07 0.32 -0.34
CA ARG A 11 -2.37 -0.58 0.59
C ARG A 11 -3.06 -1.94 0.67
N ASP A 12 -4.28 -1.96 1.19
CA ASP A 12 -4.99 -3.17 1.60
C ASP A 12 -5.62 -3.84 0.38
N GLY A 13 -5.37 -5.14 0.18
CA GLY A 13 -5.76 -5.87 -1.04
C GLY A 13 -4.92 -5.56 -2.28
N THR A 14 -3.96 -4.62 -2.19
CA THR A 14 -3.10 -4.21 -3.32
C THR A 14 -1.62 -4.50 -3.08
N LEU A 15 -1.04 -3.97 -2.00
CA LEU A 15 0.36 -4.26 -1.63
C LEU A 15 0.45 -5.33 -0.53
N VAL A 16 -0.54 -5.37 0.36
CA VAL A 16 -0.66 -6.34 1.44
C VAL A 16 -2.05 -6.98 1.42
N HIS A 17 -2.18 -8.17 1.98
CA HIS A 17 -3.48 -8.82 2.10
C HIS A 17 -4.44 -7.96 2.93
N ASP A 18 -5.68 -7.84 2.45
CA ASP A 18 -6.71 -7.10 3.18
C ASP A 18 -7.12 -7.87 4.45
N VAL A 19 -6.95 -7.21 5.59
CA VAL A 19 -7.41 -7.68 6.90
C VAL A 19 -8.22 -6.54 7.51
N PRO A 20 -9.54 -6.71 7.71
CA PRO A 20 -10.41 -5.62 8.14
C PRO A 20 -9.96 -4.98 9.46
N TYR A 21 -9.73 -3.66 9.43
CA TYR A 21 -9.32 -2.86 10.60
C TYR A 21 -8.12 -3.43 11.36
N ASN A 22 -7.11 -3.92 10.63
CA ASN A 22 -5.97 -4.58 11.22
C ASN A 22 -5.05 -3.63 12.00
N ALA A 23 -5.03 -3.76 13.33
CA ALA A 23 -4.09 -3.09 14.21
C ALA A 23 -2.82 -3.92 14.49
N ASP A 24 -2.77 -5.19 14.06
CA ASP A 24 -1.68 -6.12 14.36
C ASP A 24 -0.64 -6.11 13.22
N PRO A 25 0.57 -5.58 13.47
CA PRO A 25 1.65 -5.57 12.48
C PRO A 25 2.06 -6.98 12.01
N ALA A 26 1.85 -8.03 12.83
CA ALA A 26 2.19 -9.40 12.47
C ALA A 26 1.28 -10.00 11.39
N LEU A 27 0.11 -9.41 11.17
CA LEU A 27 -0.83 -9.80 10.12
C LEU A 27 -0.57 -9.07 8.79
N VAL A 28 0.36 -8.11 8.75
CA VAL A 28 0.74 -7.39 7.53
C VAL A 28 1.61 -8.28 6.67
N ARG A 29 1.03 -8.86 5.61
CA ARG A 29 1.73 -9.74 4.67
C ARG A 29 1.58 -9.25 3.23
N PRO A 30 2.67 -9.13 2.45
CA PRO A 30 2.58 -8.74 1.06
C PRO A 30 1.71 -9.69 0.25
N VAL A 31 0.97 -9.17 -0.73
CA VAL A 31 0.34 -10.03 -1.75
C VAL A 31 1.38 -10.54 -2.74
N ASP A 32 1.05 -11.61 -3.46
CA ASP A 32 1.90 -12.17 -4.50
C ASP A 32 2.25 -11.12 -5.56
N GLY A 33 3.53 -11.05 -5.93
CA GLY A 33 4.03 -10.13 -6.95
C GLY A 33 4.20 -8.67 -6.51
N ALA A 34 3.70 -8.25 -5.34
CA ALA A 34 3.81 -6.85 -4.88
C ALA A 34 5.27 -6.36 -4.85
N ARG A 35 6.18 -7.18 -4.31
CA ARG A 35 7.62 -6.90 -4.30
C ARG A 35 8.17 -6.76 -5.72
N ALA A 36 7.90 -7.73 -6.59
CA ALA A 36 8.43 -7.74 -7.95
C ALA A 36 7.95 -6.52 -8.76
N ALA A 37 6.69 -6.11 -8.59
CA ALA A 37 6.15 -4.92 -9.23
C ALA A 37 6.84 -3.63 -8.74
N LEU A 38 7.03 -3.48 -7.42
CA LEU A 38 7.73 -2.33 -6.85
C LEU A 38 9.19 -2.28 -7.31
N ASP A 39 9.87 -3.42 -7.34
CA ASP A 39 11.27 -3.52 -7.78
C ASP A 39 11.40 -3.13 -9.26
N ALA A 40 10.50 -3.60 -10.12
CA ALA A 40 10.48 -3.23 -11.54
C ALA A 40 10.27 -1.72 -11.74
N LEU A 41 9.30 -1.11 -11.05
CA LEU A 41 9.05 0.32 -11.16
C LEU A 41 10.25 1.16 -10.72
N ARG A 42 10.89 0.78 -9.61
CA ARG A 42 12.08 1.45 -9.10
C ARG A 42 13.27 1.30 -10.04
N ALA A 43 13.45 0.11 -10.64
CA ALA A 43 14.48 -0.11 -11.65
C ALA A 43 14.28 0.78 -12.90
N HIS A 44 13.05 1.15 -13.22
CA HIS A 44 12.72 2.09 -14.30
C HIS A 44 12.73 3.58 -13.86
N GLY A 45 13.14 3.89 -12.63
CA GLY A 45 13.23 5.27 -12.13
C GLY A 45 11.87 5.93 -11.85
N LEU A 46 10.80 5.14 -11.77
CA LEU A 46 9.48 5.65 -11.41
C LEU A 46 9.37 5.80 -9.89
N ARG A 47 8.84 6.95 -9.45
CA ARG A 47 8.55 7.16 -8.03
C ARG A 47 7.36 6.29 -7.62
N THR A 48 7.43 5.69 -6.44
CA THR A 48 6.32 4.90 -5.87
C THR A 48 5.79 5.57 -4.63
N GLY A 49 4.47 5.59 -4.45
CA GLY A 49 3.81 6.09 -3.23
C GLY A 49 2.61 5.24 -2.84
N VAL A 50 2.16 5.38 -1.60
CA VAL A 50 0.94 4.73 -1.11
C VAL A 50 -0.10 5.81 -0.82
N VAL A 51 -1.33 5.57 -1.24
CA VAL A 51 -2.51 6.36 -0.92
C VAL A 51 -3.55 5.39 -0.39
N THR A 52 -3.86 5.47 0.90
CA THR A 52 -4.76 4.52 1.55
C THR A 52 -5.77 5.25 2.42
N ASN A 53 -6.99 4.73 2.45
CA ASN A 53 -8.04 5.18 3.36
C ASN A 53 -8.05 4.32 4.62
N GLN A 54 -7.79 4.91 5.78
CA GLN A 54 -7.81 4.22 7.07
C GLN A 54 -9.04 4.63 7.90
N SER A 55 -10.23 4.29 7.40
CA SER A 55 -11.51 4.68 8.03
C SER A 55 -11.71 4.16 9.45
N GLY A 56 -10.95 3.12 9.87
CA GLY A 56 -10.96 2.61 11.24
C GLY A 56 -10.55 3.66 12.28
N ILE A 57 -9.72 4.64 11.90
CA ILE A 57 -9.31 5.74 12.77
C ILE A 57 -10.51 6.63 13.12
N ALA A 58 -11.22 7.12 12.11
CA ALA A 58 -12.41 7.96 12.32
C ALA A 58 -13.54 7.23 13.07
N ARG A 59 -13.54 5.89 13.03
CA ARG A 59 -14.50 5.02 13.73
C ARG A 59 -14.06 4.63 15.14
N GLY A 60 -12.88 5.04 15.59
CA GLY A 60 -12.33 4.66 16.90
C GLY A 60 -11.94 3.19 17.03
N LEU A 61 -11.80 2.48 15.89
CA LEU A 61 -11.35 1.08 15.83
C LEU A 61 -9.82 0.98 15.79
N LEU A 62 -9.15 2.04 15.33
CA LEU A 62 -7.70 2.17 15.22
C LEU A 62 -7.26 3.50 15.82
N THR A 63 -6.00 3.59 16.24
CA THR A 63 -5.35 4.84 16.62
C THR A 63 -4.45 5.36 15.50
N GLU A 64 -4.19 6.66 15.51
CA GLU A 64 -3.06 7.22 14.76
C GLU A 64 -1.73 6.71 15.36
N ALA A 65 -0.68 6.72 14.55
CA ALA A 65 0.67 6.31 14.94
C ALA A 65 1.43 7.46 15.63
#